data_AF-A0A356C0C5-F1
#
_entry.id   AF-A0A356C0C5-F1
#
_cell.length_a   1.000
_cell.length_b   1.000
_cell.length_c   1.000
_cell.angle_alpha   90.00
_cell.angle_beta   90.00
_cell.angle_gamma   90.00
#
_symmetry.space_group_name_H-M   'P 1'
#
loop_
_entity.id
_entity.type
_entity.pdbx_description
1 polymer ?
#
loop_
_entity_poly.entity_id
_entity_poly.type
_entity_poly.pdbx_seq_one_letter_code
_entity_poly.pdbx_strand_id
1 'polypeptide(L)'
;MALASYRDSWATKQVFIELRIQGKELVMERIRGSRGKKKHIVLPIERVRYLVEAILTALKQQPQRQLDHQLFVGMVDTVGKGSLLIEWAPYFFNTCNALMIRGKTGQCIAVEQQDVLGFALWLTRQLLVLHERGEIDIAK
;
A
#
# COMPACT_ATOMS: atom_id res chain seq x y z
N MET A 1 -4.11 -26.18 11.47
CA MET A 1 -2.74 -25.62 11.38
C MET A 1 -2.81 -24.17 11.79
N ALA A 2 -2.01 -23.74 12.77
CA ALA A 2 -1.88 -22.32 13.08
C ALA A 2 -1.18 -21.63 11.90
N LEU A 3 -1.83 -20.63 11.30
CA LEU A 3 -1.24 -19.78 10.27
C LEU A 3 0.06 -19.21 10.84
N ALA A 4 1.21 -19.61 10.30
CA ALA A 4 2.47 -19.00 10.67
C ALA A 4 2.37 -17.49 10.41
N SER A 5 2.70 -16.66 11.40
CA SER A 5 2.60 -15.21 11.26
C SER A 5 3.51 -14.73 10.14
N TYR A 6 2.93 -14.27 9.04
CA TYR A 6 3.69 -13.64 7.95
C TYR A 6 4.02 -12.21 8.33
N ARG A 7 5.28 -11.82 8.11
CA ARG A 7 5.78 -10.46 8.29
C ARG A 7 6.94 -10.19 7.34
N ASP A 8 6.90 -9.05 6.67
CA ASP A 8 7.98 -8.54 5.83
C ASP A 8 7.98 -7.00 5.89
N SER A 9 9.03 -6.35 5.40
CA SER A 9 9.16 -4.90 5.43
C SER A 9 9.93 -4.34 4.24
N TRP A 10 9.58 -3.11 3.88
CA TRP A 10 10.27 -2.31 2.88
C TRP A 10 10.61 -0.94 3.47
N ALA A 11 11.79 -0.42 3.13
CA ALA A 11 12.27 0.82 3.71
C ALA A 11 13.03 1.68 2.71
N THR A 12 12.91 2.99 2.92
CA THR A 12 13.76 4.03 2.33
C THR A 12 14.38 4.83 3.47
N LYS A 13 15.16 5.87 3.13
CA LYS A 13 15.70 6.80 4.14
C LYS A 13 14.61 7.53 4.93
N GLN A 14 13.40 7.67 4.37
CA GLN A 14 12.33 8.49 4.94
C GLN A 14 11.16 7.67 5.48
N VAL A 15 10.91 6.50 4.89
CA VAL A 15 9.70 5.71 5.12
C VAL A 15 10.08 4.27 5.39
N PHE A 16 9.50 3.68 6.44
CA PHE A 16 9.50 2.25 6.70
C PHE A 16 8.07 1.75 6.59
N ILE A 17 7.85 0.68 5.83
CA ILE A 17 6.56 0.01 5.70
C ILE A 17 6.72 -1.43 6.13
N GLU A 18 5.89 -1.86 7.06
CA GLU A 18 5.76 -3.24 7.47
C GLU A 18 4.45 -3.81 6.94
N LEU A 19 4.50 -5.05 6.48
CA LEU A 19 3.34 -5.84 6.10
C LEU A 19 3.29 -7.08 6.97
N ARG A 20 2.14 -7.35 7.56
CA ARG A 20 1.93 -8.51 8.43
C ARG A 20 0.54 -9.09 8.26
N ILE A 21 0.41 -10.39 8.51
CA ILE A 21 -0.87 -11.09 8.56
C ILE A 21 -1.39 -11.18 9.99
N GLN A 22 -2.65 -10.81 10.20
CA GLN A 22 -3.37 -10.98 11.45
C GLN A 22 -4.71 -11.67 11.18
N GLY A 23 -4.79 -12.98 11.41
CA GLY A 23 -5.97 -13.76 11.04
C GLY A 23 -6.16 -13.77 9.52
N LYS A 24 -7.30 -13.25 9.03
CA LYS A 24 -7.61 -13.13 7.60
C LYS A 24 -7.27 -11.75 7.02
N GLU A 25 -6.55 -10.93 7.79
CA GLU A 25 -6.32 -9.54 7.44
C GLU A 25 -4.84 -9.30 7.18
N LEU A 26 -4.58 -8.53 6.13
CA LEU A 26 -3.28 -7.96 5.85
C LEU A 26 -3.26 -6.55 6.45
N VAL A 27 -2.29 -6.32 7.34
CA VAL A 27 -2.05 -5.02 7.94
C VAL A 27 -0.76 -4.47 7.35
N MET A 28 -0.87 -3.31 6.71
CA MET A 28 0.29 -2.56 6.22
C MET A 28 0.44 -1.31 7.09
N GLU A 29 1.55 -1.20 7.80
CA GLU A 29 1.87 -0.07 8.67
C GLU A 29 3.05 0.72 8.10
N ARG A 30 2.89 2.04 8.00
CA ARG A 30 3.92 2.98 7.59
C ARG A 30 4.38 3.83 8.77
N ILE A 31 5.68 3.89 8.95
CA ILE A 31 6.39 4.78 9.87
C ILE A 31 7.18 5.79 9.04
N ARG A 32 7.07 7.10 9.36
CA ARG A 32 7.83 8.16 8.67
C ARG A 32 8.61 9.02 9.66
N GLY A 33 9.88 9.27 9.34
CA GLY A 33 10.78 10.14 10.08
C GLY A 33 11.08 9.70 11.52
N SER A 34 11.98 10.44 12.17
CA SER A 34 12.47 10.12 13.54
C SER A 34 11.40 10.18 14.63
N ARG A 35 10.32 10.94 14.42
CA ARG A 35 9.19 11.03 15.36
C ARG A 35 8.21 9.86 15.27
N GLY A 36 8.44 8.90 14.37
CA GLY A 36 7.74 7.62 14.36
C GLY A 36 6.23 7.72 14.12
N LYS A 37 5.72 8.73 13.40
CA LYS A 37 4.28 8.86 13.14
C LYS A 37 3.78 7.67 12.32
N LYS A 38 3.07 6.77 13.00
CA LYS A 38 2.49 5.56 12.42
C LYS A 38 1.17 5.86 11.73
N LYS A 39 1.00 5.29 10.55
CA LYS A 39 -0.30 5.15 9.90
C LYS A 39 -0.39 3.74 9.35
N HIS A 40 -1.59 3.19 9.25
CA HIS A 40 -1.76 1.86 8.71
C HIS A 40 -2.99 1.78 7.84
N ILE A 41 -3.03 0.76 7.01
CA ILE A 41 -4.24 0.30 6.32
C ILE A 41 -4.44 -1.17 6.68
N VAL A 42 -5.69 -1.60 6.60
CA VAL A 42 -6.08 -2.98 6.80
C VAL A 42 -6.95 -3.38 5.61
N LEU A 43 -6.67 -4.54 5.03
CA LEU A 43 -7.48 -5.13 3.99
C LEU A 43 -7.59 -6.64 4.21
N PRO A 44 -8.69 -7.28 3.79
CA PRO A 44 -8.74 -8.73 3.72
C PRO A 44 -7.64 -9.27 2.82
N ILE A 45 -7.02 -10.38 3.23
CA ILE A 45 -5.91 -11.02 2.50
C ILE A 45 -6.29 -11.32 1.05
N GLU A 46 -7.50 -11.80 0.81
CA GLU A 46 -8.02 -12.11 -0.52
C GLU A 46 -8.12 -10.89 -1.44
N ARG A 47 -8.04 -9.68 -0.89
CA ARG A 47 -8.08 -8.42 -1.65
C ARG A 47 -6.71 -7.85 -1.97
N VAL A 48 -5.62 -8.46 -1.49
CA VAL A 48 -4.26 -7.93 -1.71
C VAL A 48 -3.88 -7.85 -3.19
N ARG A 49 -4.36 -8.78 -4.02
CA ARG A 49 -4.11 -8.75 -5.47
C ARG A 49 -4.65 -7.47 -6.13
N TYR A 50 -5.85 -7.05 -5.74
CA TYR A 50 -6.48 -5.85 -6.28
C TYR A 50 -5.76 -4.58 -5.84
N LEU A 51 -5.19 -4.59 -4.63
CA LEU A 51 -4.32 -3.51 -4.18
C LEU A 51 -3.05 -3.44 -5.05
N VAL A 52 -2.41 -4.58 -5.33
CA VAL A 52 -1.23 -4.63 -6.21
C VAL A 52 -1.58 -4.13 -7.62
N GLU A 53 -2.66 -4.62 -8.22
CA GLU A 53 -3.12 -4.18 -9.54
C GLU A 53 -3.40 -2.68 -9.61
N ALA A 54 -4.04 -2.13 -8.57
CA ALA A 54 -4.34 -0.70 -8.51
C ALA A 54 -3.05 0.14 -8.38
N ILE A 55 -2.05 -0.34 -7.63
CA ILE A 55 -0.73 0.32 -7.52
C ILE A 55 0.03 0.24 -8.86
N LEU A 56 0.01 -0.90 -9.53
CA LEU A 56 0.62 -1.05 -10.86
C LEU A 56 -0.07 -0.16 -11.90
N THR A 57 -1.38 0.01 -11.79
CA THR A 57 -2.15 0.96 -12.61
C THR A 57 -1.75 2.40 -12.28
N ALA A 58 -1.54 2.73 -11.01
CA ALA A 58 -1.09 4.06 -10.58
C ALA A 58 0.28 4.42 -11.17
N LEU A 59 1.20 3.45 -11.27
CA LEU A 59 2.51 3.66 -11.92
C LEU A 59 2.38 4.10 -13.38
N LYS A 60 1.42 3.56 -14.13
CA LYS A 60 1.16 3.98 -15.53
C LYS A 60 0.61 5.39 -15.63
N GLN A 61 0.02 5.90 -14.54
CA GLN A 61 -0.58 7.23 -14.44
C GLN A 61 0.28 8.18 -13.58
N GLN A 62 1.58 7.89 -13.45
CA GLN A 62 2.47 8.68 -12.63
C GLN A 62 2.57 10.13 -13.14
N PRO A 63 2.32 11.15 -12.28
CA PRO A 63 2.41 12.54 -12.68
C PRO A 63 3.82 12.92 -13.12
N GLN A 64 3.92 13.66 -14.22
CA GLN A 64 5.20 14.18 -14.73
C GLN A 64 5.60 15.52 -14.08
N ARG A 65 4.69 16.14 -13.33
CA ARG A 65 4.86 17.43 -12.65
C ARG A 65 4.27 17.37 -11.25
N GLN A 66 4.64 18.33 -10.41
CA GLN A 66 4.02 18.53 -9.11
C GLN A 66 2.51 18.73 -9.30
N LEU A 67 1.72 18.01 -8.52
CA LEU A 67 0.27 18.14 -8.54
C LEU A 67 -0.18 19.32 -7.66
N ASP A 68 -1.21 20.04 -8.09
CA ASP A 68 -1.89 21.05 -7.25
C ASP A 68 -3.01 20.41 -6.40
N HIS A 69 -3.57 19.31 -6.91
CA HIS A 69 -4.70 18.60 -6.32
C HIS A 69 -4.49 17.09 -6.41
N GLN A 70 -5.26 16.35 -5.62
CA GLN A 70 -5.27 14.89 -5.69
C GLN A 70 -5.80 14.39 -7.03
N LEU A 71 -5.12 13.40 -7.61
CA LEU A 71 -5.49 12.67 -8.81
C LEU A 71 -5.88 11.25 -8.41
N PHE A 72 -7.17 10.96 -8.48
CA PHE A 72 -7.70 9.63 -8.21
C PHE A 72 -7.27 8.64 -9.31
N VAL A 73 -6.81 7.45 -8.90
CA VAL A 73 -6.41 6.37 -9.81
C VAL A 73 -7.40 5.21 -9.75
N GLY A 74 -7.79 4.80 -8.54
CA GLY A 74 -8.62 3.62 -8.38
C GLY A 74 -9.07 3.39 -6.95
N MET A 75 -9.94 2.40 -6.79
CA MET A 75 -10.52 2.05 -5.50
C MET A 75 -10.54 0.53 -5.34
N VAL A 76 -10.14 0.06 -4.16
CA VAL A 76 -10.20 -1.35 -3.78
C VAL A 76 -11.26 -1.50 -2.69
N ASP A 77 -12.30 -2.27 -2.98
CA ASP A 77 -13.30 -2.64 -1.99
C ASP A 77 -12.69 -3.65 -0.99
N THR A 78 -12.88 -3.36 0.30
CA THR A 78 -12.38 -4.20 1.41
C THR A 78 -13.47 -5.02 2.08
N VAL A 79 -14.69 -5.09 1.52
CA VAL A 79 -15.87 -5.85 1.98
C VAL A 79 -16.15 -5.67 3.47
N GLY A 80 -17.12 -4.81 3.80
CA GLY A 80 -17.53 -4.57 5.19
C GLY A 80 -16.56 -3.69 6.01
N LYS A 81 -15.39 -3.33 5.46
CA LYS A 81 -14.43 -2.40 6.09
C LYS A 81 -14.34 -1.03 5.43
N GLY A 82 -15.03 -0.85 4.31
CA GLY A 82 -15.01 0.36 3.48
C GLY A 82 -14.20 0.14 2.21
N SER A 83 -13.60 1.19 1.69
CA SER A 83 -12.76 1.12 0.49
C SER A 83 -11.40 1.76 0.75
N LEU A 84 -10.39 1.26 0.05
CA LEU A 84 -9.09 1.93 -0.06
C LEU A 84 -9.07 2.71 -1.37
N LEU A 85 -8.87 4.02 -1.27
CA LEU A 85 -8.64 4.90 -2.41
C LEU A 85 -7.14 4.89 -2.74
N ILE A 86 -6.85 4.78 -4.03
CA ILE A 86 -5.51 4.88 -4.60
C ILE A 86 -5.47 6.18 -5.38
N GLU A 87 -4.59 7.08 -4.98
CA GLU A 87 -4.50 8.43 -5.53
C GLU A 87 -3.04 8.90 -5.58
N TRP A 88 -2.71 9.72 -6.57
CA TRP A 88 -1.54 10.58 -6.52
C TRP A 88 -1.93 11.89 -5.85
N ALA A 89 -1.11 12.39 -4.93
CA ALA A 89 -1.41 13.65 -4.27
C ALA A 89 -0.15 14.46 -3.98
N PRO A 90 -0.26 15.80 -3.94
CA PRO A 90 0.83 16.63 -3.46
C PRO A 90 1.19 16.25 -2.02
N TYR A 91 2.49 16.17 -1.75
CA TYR A 91 3.05 15.63 -0.53
C TYR A 91 4.17 16.49 0.03
N PHE A 92 4.42 16.29 1.33
CA PHE A 92 5.47 16.94 2.10
C PHE A 92 5.60 18.45 1.84
N PHE A 93 4.56 19.21 2.24
CA PHE A 93 4.48 20.66 2.02
C PHE A 93 4.60 21.06 0.54
N ASN A 94 4.01 20.25 -0.35
CA ASN A 94 3.99 20.46 -1.80
C ASN A 94 5.38 20.42 -2.48
N THR A 95 6.35 19.74 -1.86
CA THR A 95 7.71 19.61 -2.41
C THR A 95 7.89 18.38 -3.30
N CYS A 96 6.98 17.41 -3.21
CA CYS A 96 6.95 16.23 -4.08
C CYS A 96 5.51 15.70 -4.21
N ASN A 97 5.31 14.73 -5.09
CA ASN A 97 4.09 13.92 -5.13
C ASN A 97 4.30 12.63 -4.33
N ALA A 98 3.20 12.03 -3.87
CA ALA A 98 3.21 10.69 -3.30
C ALA A 98 2.04 9.86 -3.84
N LEU A 99 2.28 8.55 -3.99
CA LEU A 99 1.21 7.58 -4.10
C LEU A 99 0.60 7.40 -2.71
N MET A 100 -0.70 7.62 -2.59
CA MET A 100 -1.45 7.43 -1.36
C MET A 100 -2.43 6.27 -1.49
N ILE A 101 -2.40 5.39 -0.50
CA ILE A 101 -3.39 4.35 -0.26
C ILE A 101 -4.17 4.79 0.98
N ARG A 102 -5.38 5.30 0.79
CA ARG A 102 -6.16 5.96 1.83
C ARG A 102 -7.42 5.17 2.15
N GLY A 103 -7.61 4.84 3.42
CA GLY A 103 -8.85 4.26 3.94
C GLY A 103 -9.68 5.29 4.69
N LYS A 104 -10.26 4.88 5.81
CA LYS A 104 -10.99 5.77 6.75
C LYS A 104 -10.04 6.78 7.40
N THR A 105 -10.59 7.72 8.16
CA THR A 105 -9.83 8.73 8.92
C THR A 105 -8.66 8.10 9.68
N GLY A 106 -7.44 8.58 9.42
CA GLY A 106 -6.20 8.07 10.03
C GLY A 106 -5.53 6.91 9.27
N GLN A 107 -6.23 6.25 8.34
CA GLN A 107 -5.69 5.17 7.53
C GLN A 107 -5.09 5.69 6.23
N CYS A 108 -3.75 5.74 6.15
CA CYS A 108 -3.08 6.21 4.95
C CYS A 108 -1.64 5.69 4.89
N ILE A 109 -1.31 5.00 3.80
CA ILE A 109 0.07 4.74 3.41
C ILE A 109 0.41 5.75 2.32
N ALA A 110 1.50 6.48 2.50
CA ALA A 110 2.00 7.42 1.50
C ALA A 110 3.44 7.06 1.18
N VAL A 111 3.74 6.88 -0.10
CA VAL A 111 5.05 6.58 -0.65
C VAL A 111 5.42 7.68 -1.63
N GLU A 112 6.58 8.31 -1.42
CA GLU A 112 7.05 9.42 -2.27
C GLU A 112 7.26 8.93 -3.71
N GLN A 113 6.90 9.74 -4.71
CA GLN A 113 6.83 9.35 -6.12
C GLN A 113 8.11 8.65 -6.62
N GLN A 114 9.28 9.12 -6.19
CA GLN A 114 10.59 8.55 -6.56
C GLN A 114 10.81 7.11 -6.08
N ASP A 115 10.11 6.69 -5.03
CA ASP A 115 10.29 5.39 -4.38
C ASP A 115 9.17 4.39 -4.76
N VAL A 116 8.12 4.84 -5.47
CA VAL A 116 6.90 4.04 -5.73
C VAL A 116 7.20 2.78 -6.54
N LEU A 117 8.12 2.83 -7.49
CA LEU A 117 8.51 1.64 -8.27
C LEU A 117 9.10 0.55 -7.35
N GLY A 118 10.02 0.91 -6.47
CA GLY A 118 10.62 -0.02 -5.52
C GLY A 118 9.59 -0.61 -4.55
N PHE A 119 8.68 0.22 -4.06
CA PHE A 119 7.55 -0.21 -3.23
C PHE A 119 6.63 -1.18 -3.98
N ALA A 120 6.25 -0.88 -5.22
CA ALA A 120 5.37 -1.72 -6.02
C ALA A 120 5.99 -3.09 -6.33
N LEU A 121 7.28 -3.13 -6.66
CA LEU A 121 8.03 -4.37 -6.87
C LEU A 121 8.08 -5.21 -5.59
N TRP A 122 8.37 -4.59 -4.44
CA TRP A 122 8.35 -5.28 -3.16
C TRP A 122 6.96 -5.86 -2.86
N LEU A 123 5.89 -5.09 -3.00
CA LEU A 123 4.53 -5.54 -2.72
C LEU A 123 4.08 -6.66 -3.66
N THR A 124 4.45 -6.56 -4.94
CA THR A 124 4.21 -7.63 -5.94
C THR A 124 4.94 -8.92 -5.55
N ARG A 125 6.16 -8.83 -5.02
CA ARG A 125 6.86 -9.99 -4.46
C ARG A 125 6.10 -10.59 -3.26
N GLN A 126 5.54 -9.76 -2.39
CA GLN A 126 4.74 -10.25 -1.25
C GLN A 126 3.51 -11.03 -1.74
N LEU A 127 2.85 -10.56 -2.81
CA LEU A 127 1.73 -11.28 -3.43
C LEU A 127 2.12 -12.71 -3.83
N LEU A 128 3.28 -12.88 -4.48
CA LEU A 128 3.79 -14.19 -4.88
C LEU A 128 4.06 -15.09 -3.67
N VAL A 129 4.72 -14.55 -2.63
CA VAL A 129 5.00 -15.31 -1.41
C VAL A 129 3.72 -15.75 -0.70
N LEU A 130 2.70 -14.89 -0.66
CA LEU A 130 1.40 -15.23 -0.08
C LEU A 130 0.70 -16.34 -0.89
N HIS A 131 0.84 -16.33 -2.22
CA HIS A 131 0.28 -17.37 -3.07
C HIS A 131 1.00 -18.71 -2.90
N GLU A 132 2.34 -18.71 -2.88
CA GLU A 132 3.15 -19.91 -2.63
C GLU A 132 2.85 -20.56 -1.27
N ARG A 133 2.44 -19.75 -0.28
CA ARG A 133 2.01 -20.21 1.04
C ARG A 133 0.55 -20.71 1.08
N GLY A 134 -0.20 -20.58 -0.01
CA GLY A 134 -1.62 -20.94 -0.07
C GLY A 134 -2.55 -19.96 0.67
N GLU A 135 -2.08 -18.76 0.99
CA GLU A 135 -2.89 -17.72 1.66
C GLU A 135 -3.86 -17.03 0.69
N ILE A 136 -3.50 -17.00 -0.60
CA ILE A 136 -4.29 -16.39 -1.67
C ILE A 136 -4.24 -17.22 -2.96
N ASP A 137 -5.30 -17.11 -3.76
CA ASP A 137 -5.36 -17.64 -5.12
C ASP A 137 -5.22 -16.49 -6.12
N ILE A 138 -4.15 -16.52 -6.92
CA ILE A 138 -3.88 -15.52 -7.98
C ILE A 138 -4.57 -15.92 -9.30
N ALA A 139 -5.00 -17.18 -9.47
CA ALA A 139 -5.51 -17.70 -10.75
C ALA A 139 -7.02 -17.53 -10.96
N LYS A 140 -7.75 -16.96 -9.99
CA LYS A 140 -9.17 -16.58 -10.09
C LYS A 140 -9.34 -15.07 -10.00
#